data_AF-A0A0L0BQS7-F1
#
_entry.id   AF-A0A0L0BQS7-F1
#
_cell.length_a   1.000
_cell.length_b   1.000
_cell.length_c   1.000
_cell.angle_alpha   90.00
_cell.angle_beta   90.00
_cell.angle_gamma   90.00
#
_symmetry.space_group_name_H-M   'P 1'
#
loop_
_entity.id
_entity.type
_entity.pdbx_description
1 polymer ?
#
loop_
_entity_poly.entity_id
_entity_poly.type
_entity_poly.pdbx_seq_one_letter_code
_entity_poly.pdbx_strand_id
1 'polypeptide(L)'
;ILFNILTLFTFSKEQLIEAIRKKKECNARAQAIVESLLERHIAEEDFLLKLKDINQCHYEDIVDERHILQFCSYPLCGVIVANVPTKQYQISTTNNKVYDITDRKKFCSTQCFKASEYIKSQMLTSPLWLRHQEIIPQFKLLKIKENETLTEFEALKIN
;
A
#
# COMPACT_ATOMS: atom_id res chain seq x y z
N ILE A 1 37.60 -12.30 25.23
CA ILE A 1 36.15 -12.19 24.99
C ILE A 1 35.80 -10.96 24.12
N LEU A 2 36.43 -9.80 24.34
CA LEU A 2 36.24 -8.58 23.50
C LEU A 2 36.80 -8.68 22.06
N PHE A 3 37.79 -9.54 21.81
CA PHE A 3 38.37 -9.74 20.47
C PHE A 3 37.42 -10.41 19.46
N ASN A 4 36.34 -11.04 19.95
CA ASN A 4 35.39 -11.78 19.12
C ASN A 4 34.16 -10.95 18.71
N ILE A 5 34.00 -9.74 19.28
CA ILE A 5 32.87 -8.85 18.97
C ILE A 5 33.22 -7.91 17.79
N LEU A 6 34.50 -7.51 17.67
CA LEU A 6 34.99 -6.68 16.55
C LEU A 6 35.04 -7.43 15.21
N THR A 7 35.25 -8.75 15.22
CA THR A 7 35.28 -9.60 14.01
C THR A 7 33.89 -9.95 13.48
N LEU A 8 32.82 -9.75 14.26
CA LEU A 8 31.45 -10.08 13.86
C LEU A 8 30.80 -9.03 12.94
N PHE A 9 31.43 -7.87 12.70
CA PHE A 9 30.81 -6.75 11.96
C PHE A 9 31.67 -6.10 10.86
N THR A 10 32.89 -6.57 10.61
CA THR A 10 33.71 -6.02 9.51
C THR A 10 33.36 -6.72 8.21
N PHE A 11 32.37 -6.18 7.48
CA PHE A 11 32.11 -6.55 6.09
C PHE A 11 33.33 -6.23 5.22
N SER A 12 33.66 -7.12 4.28
CA SER A 12 34.67 -6.82 3.27
C SER A 12 34.20 -5.66 2.38
N LYS A 13 35.14 -4.95 1.75
CA LYS A 13 34.82 -3.86 0.81
C LYS A 13 33.91 -4.35 -0.31
N GLU A 14 34.15 -5.56 -0.80
CA GLU A 14 33.36 -6.21 -1.86
C GLU A 14 31.94 -6.50 -1.39
N GLN A 15 31.77 -7.01 -0.17
CA GLN A 15 30.45 -7.27 0.42
C GLN A 15 29.64 -5.98 0.59
N LEU A 16 30.29 -4.89 1.00
CA LEU A 16 29.64 -3.61 1.15
C LEU A 16 29.19 -3.02 -0.19
N ILE A 17 30.05 -3.09 -1.21
CA ILE A 17 29.73 -2.63 -2.57
C ILE A 17 28.54 -3.42 -3.13
N GLU A 18 28.53 -4.75 -2.96
CA GLU A 18 27.43 -5.57 -3.46
C GLU A 18 26.12 -5.31 -2.70
N ALA A 19 26.17 -5.08 -1.38
CA ALA A 19 24.99 -4.70 -0.60
C ALA A 19 24.40 -3.36 -1.07
N ILE A 20 25.26 -2.36 -1.34
CA ILE A 20 24.84 -1.06 -1.88
C ILE A 20 24.22 -1.23 -3.28
N ARG A 21 24.84 -2.05 -4.13
CA ARG A 21 24.33 -2.32 -5.48
C ARG A 21 22.95 -2.95 -5.45
N LYS A 22 22.76 -4.01 -4.64
CA LYS A 22 21.46 -4.67 -4.44
C LYS A 22 20.40 -3.71 -3.91
N LYS A 23 20.74 -2.90 -2.91
CA LYS A 23 19.84 -1.87 -2.38
C LYS A 23 19.40 -0.90 -3.48
N LYS A 24 20.32 -0.42 -4.30
CA LYS A 24 20.03 0.49 -5.42
C LYS A 24 19.11 -0.17 -6.45
N GLU A 25 19.41 -1.40 -6.85
CA GLU A 25 18.61 -2.15 -7.84
C GLU A 25 17.18 -2.43 -7.33
N CYS A 26 17.05 -2.86 -6.07
CA CYS A 26 15.73 -3.08 -5.45
C CYS A 26 14.92 -1.79 -5.36
N ASN A 27 15.53 -0.67 -4.95
CA ASN A 27 14.83 0.61 -4.87
C ASN A 27 14.41 1.12 -6.25
N ALA A 28 15.26 0.97 -7.27
CA ALA A 28 14.91 1.35 -8.64
C ALA A 28 13.73 0.52 -9.19
N ARG A 29 13.69 -0.78 -8.88
CA ARG A 29 12.56 -1.64 -9.24
C ARG A 29 11.27 -1.22 -8.51
N ALA A 30 11.35 -0.96 -7.21
CA ALA A 30 10.20 -0.51 -6.44
C ALA A 30 9.62 0.79 -6.99
N GLN A 31 10.48 1.75 -7.33
CA GLN A 31 10.08 3.00 -7.96
C GLN A 31 9.36 2.77 -9.31
N ALA A 32 9.93 1.94 -10.18
CA ALA A 32 9.29 1.60 -11.46
C ALA A 32 7.92 0.92 -11.28
N ILE A 33 7.76 0.11 -10.21
CA ILE A 33 6.48 -0.49 -9.86
C ILE A 33 5.48 0.58 -9.42
N VAL A 34 5.88 1.51 -8.55
CA VAL A 34 5.03 2.64 -8.11
C VAL A 34 4.46 3.36 -9.34
N GLU A 35 5.33 3.76 -10.26
CA GLU A 35 4.96 4.45 -11.50
C GLU A 35 4.00 3.61 -12.36
N SER A 36 4.29 2.32 -12.54
CA SER A 36 3.41 1.43 -13.33
C SER A 36 2.02 1.24 -12.71
N LEU A 37 1.89 1.38 -11.39
CA LEU A 37 0.62 1.20 -10.67
C LEU A 37 -0.21 2.49 -10.60
N LEU A 38 0.23 3.57 -11.25
CA LEU A 38 -0.56 4.80 -11.44
C LEU A 38 -1.49 4.71 -12.66
N GLU A 39 -1.32 3.69 -13.50
CA GLU A 39 -2.17 3.47 -14.67
C GLU A 39 -3.64 3.22 -14.28
N ARG A 40 -4.56 3.61 -15.16
CA ARG A 40 -6.00 3.52 -14.89
C ARG A 40 -6.51 2.09 -14.81
N HIS A 41 -5.92 1.20 -15.61
CA HIS A 41 -6.36 -0.19 -15.76
C HIS A 41 -5.14 -1.10 -15.63
N ILE A 42 -5.18 -1.98 -14.63
CA ILE A 42 -4.10 -2.92 -14.32
C ILE A 42 -4.74 -4.30 -14.17
N ALA A 43 -4.13 -5.32 -14.74
CA ALA A 43 -4.61 -6.69 -14.58
C ALA A 43 -4.34 -7.17 -13.15
N GLU A 44 -5.27 -7.90 -12.54
CA GLU A 44 -5.15 -8.40 -11.17
C GLU A 44 -3.88 -9.25 -10.98
N GLU A 45 -3.58 -10.12 -11.93
CA GLU A 45 -2.40 -10.99 -11.90
C GLU A 45 -1.10 -10.18 -11.91
N ASP A 46 -1.01 -9.17 -12.78
CA ASP A 46 0.15 -8.27 -12.87
C ASP A 46 0.33 -7.47 -11.57
N PHE A 47 -0.76 -6.94 -11.02
CA PHE A 47 -0.75 -6.26 -9.74
C PHE A 47 -0.19 -7.15 -8.63
N LEU A 48 -0.71 -8.37 -8.47
CA LEU A 48 -0.27 -9.32 -7.43
C LEU A 48 1.19 -9.74 -7.60
N LEU A 49 1.66 -9.92 -8.85
CA LEU A 49 3.06 -10.27 -9.14
C LEU A 49 4.05 -9.18 -8.71
N LYS A 50 3.65 -7.91 -8.79
CA LYS A 50 4.47 -6.75 -8.42
C LYS A 50 4.60 -6.54 -6.90
N LEU A 51 3.61 -6.99 -6.11
CA LEU A 51 3.57 -6.72 -4.65
C LEU A 51 4.79 -7.23 -3.88
N LYS A 52 5.42 -8.32 -4.35
CA LYS A 52 6.62 -8.90 -3.73
C LYS A 52 7.86 -8.00 -3.79
N ASP A 53 7.87 -7.03 -4.70
CA ASP A 53 9.00 -6.15 -4.97
C ASP A 53 8.78 -4.74 -4.37
N ILE A 54 7.73 -4.54 -3.57
CA ILE A 54 7.43 -3.27 -2.87
C ILE A 54 7.17 -3.47 -1.37
N ASN A 55 7.05 -2.34 -0.65
CA ASN A 55 6.84 -2.24 0.79
C ASN A 55 5.58 -1.39 1.05
N GLN A 56 5.12 -1.36 2.30
CA GLN A 56 3.98 -0.52 2.69
C GLN A 56 4.20 0.95 2.34
N CYS A 57 5.40 1.50 2.53
CA CYS A 57 5.70 2.88 2.15
C CYS A 57 5.52 3.15 0.65
N HIS A 58 6.02 2.26 -0.21
CA HIS A 58 5.82 2.38 -1.65
C HIS A 58 4.34 2.25 -2.04
N TYR A 59 3.57 1.44 -1.30
CA TYR A 59 2.12 1.33 -1.52
C TYR A 59 1.35 2.57 -1.06
N GLU A 60 1.78 3.21 0.02
CA GLU A 60 1.28 4.52 0.44
C GLU A 60 1.58 5.58 -0.63
N ASP A 61 2.78 5.58 -1.22
CA ASP A 61 3.13 6.46 -2.34
C ASP A 61 2.18 6.23 -3.52
N ILE A 62 1.89 4.97 -3.89
CA ILE A 62 0.90 4.65 -4.94
C ILE A 62 -0.48 5.22 -4.59
N VAL A 63 -0.92 5.08 -3.34
CA VAL A 63 -2.21 5.60 -2.87
C VAL A 63 -2.26 7.12 -3.02
N ASP A 64 -1.21 7.82 -2.63
CA ASP A 64 -1.14 9.28 -2.66
C ASP A 64 -1.00 9.81 -4.10
N GLU A 65 -0.12 9.21 -4.91
CA GLU A 65 0.07 9.61 -6.31
C GLU A 65 -1.19 9.37 -7.16
N ARG A 66 -1.90 8.25 -6.96
CA ARG A 66 -3.20 8.03 -7.62
C ARG A 66 -4.23 9.07 -7.20
N HIS A 67 -4.22 9.49 -5.92
CA HIS A 67 -5.11 10.53 -5.43
C HIS A 67 -4.81 11.88 -6.09
N ILE A 68 -3.53 12.24 -6.22
CA ILE A 68 -3.08 13.45 -6.93
C ILE A 68 -3.62 13.43 -8.38
N LEU A 69 -3.54 12.29 -9.05
CA LEU A 69 -4.09 12.06 -10.40
C LEU A 69 -5.63 11.97 -10.46
N GLN A 70 -6.33 12.22 -9.36
CA GLN A 70 -7.79 12.15 -9.24
C GLN A 70 -8.38 10.77 -9.51
N PHE A 71 -7.59 9.69 -9.36
CA PHE A 71 -8.11 8.32 -9.40
C PHE A 71 -8.42 7.80 -8.00
N CYS A 72 -9.27 6.79 -7.93
CA CYS A 72 -9.40 5.99 -6.73
C CYS A 72 -8.03 5.38 -6.39
N SER A 73 -7.59 5.56 -5.15
CA SER A 73 -6.28 5.10 -4.70
C SER A 73 -6.12 3.59 -4.57
N TYR A 74 -7.18 2.80 -4.83
CA TYR A 74 -7.04 1.36 -4.97
C TYR A 74 -6.53 1.05 -6.38
N PRO A 75 -5.34 0.43 -6.56
CA PRO A 75 -4.72 0.30 -7.89
C PRO A 75 -5.58 -0.40 -8.94
N LEU A 76 -6.41 -1.36 -8.53
CA LEU A 76 -7.31 -2.10 -9.42
C LEU A 76 -8.61 -1.35 -9.75
N CYS A 77 -8.78 -0.11 -9.28
CA CYS A 77 -9.96 0.70 -9.51
C CYS A 77 -9.65 1.92 -10.40
N GLY A 78 -10.30 1.99 -11.57
CA GLY A 78 -10.15 3.09 -12.54
C GLY A 78 -11.17 4.23 -12.39
N VAL A 79 -11.89 4.31 -11.26
CA VAL A 79 -12.87 5.37 -10.99
C VAL A 79 -12.15 6.69 -10.70
N ILE A 80 -12.67 7.79 -11.23
CA ILE A 80 -12.19 9.15 -10.95
C ILE A 80 -12.88 9.68 -9.69
N VAL A 81 -12.12 10.30 -8.78
CA VAL A 81 -12.58 10.89 -7.53
C VAL A 81 -12.49 12.41 -7.64
N ALA A 82 -13.49 13.05 -8.24
CA ALA A 82 -13.45 14.49 -8.56
C ALA A 82 -13.95 15.43 -7.44
N ASN A 83 -14.65 14.91 -6.42
CA ASN A 83 -15.31 15.72 -5.39
C ASN A 83 -14.83 15.34 -3.99
N VAL A 84 -13.53 15.48 -3.74
CA VAL A 84 -12.90 15.12 -2.47
C VAL A 84 -13.28 16.15 -1.39
N PRO A 85 -13.89 15.74 -0.26
CA PRO A 85 -14.20 16.65 0.83
C PRO A 85 -12.93 17.34 1.39
N THR A 86 -13.04 18.64 1.67
CA THR A 86 -11.95 19.43 2.27
C THR A 86 -11.77 19.16 3.76
N LYS A 87 -12.84 18.74 4.46
CA LYS A 87 -12.81 18.46 5.90
C LYS A 87 -11.92 17.24 6.22
N GLN A 88 -11.17 17.33 7.33
CA GLN A 88 -10.35 16.24 7.86
C GLN A 88 -11.14 15.31 8.79
N TYR A 89 -12.07 15.86 9.57
CA TYR A 89 -12.80 15.12 10.60
C TYR A 89 -14.29 15.00 10.28
N GLN A 90 -14.88 13.87 10.65
CA GLN A 90 -16.32 13.63 10.57
C GLN A 90 -16.87 13.16 11.93
N ILE A 91 -17.92 13.83 12.40
CA ILE A 91 -18.62 13.46 13.63
C ILE A 91 -19.73 12.48 13.28
N SER A 92 -19.77 11.33 13.95
CA SER A 92 -20.90 10.42 13.98
C SER A 92 -21.63 10.58 15.31
N THR A 93 -22.87 11.04 15.25
CA THR A 93 -23.76 11.13 16.41
C THR A 93 -24.34 9.77 16.79
N THR A 94 -24.44 8.83 15.85
CA THR A 94 -24.88 7.45 16.11
C THR A 94 -23.94 6.73 17.07
N ASN A 95 -22.63 6.89 16.85
CA ASN A 95 -21.60 6.21 17.64
C ASN A 95 -20.89 7.14 18.64
N ASN A 96 -21.29 8.43 18.70
CA ASN A 96 -20.63 9.49 19.46
C ASN A 96 -19.10 9.50 19.25
N LYS A 97 -18.66 9.40 17.99
CA LYS A 97 -17.25 9.31 17.60
C LYS A 97 -16.86 10.36 16.56
N VAL A 98 -15.64 10.88 16.69
CA VAL A 98 -15.00 11.74 15.68
C VAL A 98 -14.01 10.87 14.91
N TYR A 99 -14.20 10.78 13.59
CA TYR A 99 -13.34 10.01 12.68
C TYR A 99 -12.43 10.96 11.92
N ASP A 100 -11.15 10.59 11.78
CA ASP A 100 -10.28 11.18 10.75
C ASP A 100 -10.58 10.48 9.42
N ILE A 101 -10.93 11.26 8.40
CA ILE A 101 -11.30 10.76 7.07
C ILE A 101 -10.22 11.03 6.01
N THR A 102 -9.02 11.43 6.43
CA THR A 102 -7.90 11.82 5.55
C THR A 102 -7.54 10.73 4.55
N ASP A 103 -7.42 9.48 5.00
CA ASP A 103 -7.12 8.37 4.09
C ASP A 103 -8.36 7.85 3.39
N ARG A 104 -9.51 7.82 4.08
CA ARG A 104 -10.75 7.30 3.50
C ARG A 104 -11.17 8.08 2.25
N LYS A 105 -11.02 9.40 2.24
CA LYS A 105 -11.44 10.25 1.10
C LYS A 105 -10.61 10.05 -0.18
N LYS A 106 -9.49 9.32 -0.10
CA LYS A 106 -8.68 8.94 -1.27
C LYS A 106 -9.34 7.83 -2.12
N PHE A 107 -10.42 7.22 -1.64
CA PHE A 107 -11.07 6.06 -2.26
C PHE A 107 -12.52 6.37 -2.67
N CYS A 108 -12.97 5.79 -3.80
CA CYS A 108 -14.34 5.98 -4.28
C CYS A 108 -15.40 5.28 -3.42
N SER A 109 -15.03 4.23 -2.68
CA SER A 109 -15.94 3.42 -1.87
C SER A 109 -15.24 2.82 -0.65
N THR A 110 -16.04 2.38 0.33
CA THR A 110 -15.52 1.71 1.52
C THR A 110 -14.95 0.34 1.19
N GLN A 111 -15.50 -0.31 0.16
CA GLN A 111 -14.97 -1.53 -0.42
C GLN A 111 -13.55 -1.32 -0.97
N CYS A 112 -13.32 -0.26 -1.76
CA CYS A 112 -11.98 0.05 -2.28
C CYS A 112 -10.99 0.38 -1.15
N PHE A 113 -11.43 1.13 -0.13
CA PHE A 113 -10.61 1.41 1.05
C PHE A 113 -10.22 0.12 1.78
N LYS A 114 -11.19 -0.74 2.12
CA LYS A 114 -10.96 -2.03 2.79
C LYS A 114 -10.08 -2.97 1.95
N ALA A 115 -10.30 -3.05 0.64
CA ALA A 115 -9.49 -3.87 -0.25
C ALA A 115 -8.05 -3.38 -0.32
N SER A 116 -7.85 -2.06 -0.37
CA SER A 116 -6.52 -1.44 -0.36
C SER A 116 -5.77 -1.71 0.96
N GLU A 117 -6.42 -1.50 2.09
CA GLU A 117 -5.85 -1.77 3.41
C GLU A 117 -5.54 -3.27 3.60
N TYR A 118 -6.41 -4.14 3.08
CA TYR A 118 -6.16 -5.58 3.09
C TYR A 118 -4.88 -5.96 2.33
N ILE A 119 -4.63 -5.34 1.18
CA ILE A 119 -3.38 -5.56 0.43
C ILE A 119 -2.17 -5.04 1.22
N LYS A 120 -2.24 -3.81 1.72
CA LYS A 120 -1.17 -3.20 2.52
C LYS A 120 -0.80 -4.05 3.74
N SER A 121 -1.80 -4.60 4.43
CA SER A 121 -1.60 -5.43 5.63
C SER A 121 -0.86 -6.74 5.37
N GLN A 122 -0.84 -7.23 4.12
CA GLN A 122 -0.13 -8.45 3.72
C GLN A 122 1.34 -8.20 3.37
N MET A 123 1.77 -6.94 3.25
CA MET A 123 3.12 -6.59 2.83
C MET A 123 4.14 -6.78 3.95
N LEU A 124 5.28 -7.37 3.58
CA LEU A 124 6.45 -7.46 4.44
C LEU A 124 6.98 -6.06 4.77
N THR A 125 7.54 -5.89 5.97
CA THR A 125 8.19 -4.65 6.42
C THR A 125 9.71 -4.71 6.29
N SER A 126 10.25 -5.87 5.93
CA SER A 126 11.67 -6.09 5.71
C SER A 126 12.20 -5.27 4.52
N PRO A 127 13.46 -4.79 4.59
CA PRO A 127 14.08 -4.14 3.45
C PRO A 127 14.14 -5.04 2.22
N LEU A 128 13.79 -4.51 1.05
CA LEU A 128 13.69 -5.27 -0.21
C LEU A 128 14.95 -6.09 -0.53
N TRP A 129 16.13 -5.50 -0.31
CA TRP A 129 17.43 -6.12 -0.61
C TRP A 129 17.83 -7.23 0.38
N LEU A 130 17.03 -7.50 1.41
CA LEU A 130 17.24 -8.60 2.37
C LEU A 130 16.27 -9.78 2.19
N ARG A 131 15.24 -9.64 1.35
CA ARG A 131 14.15 -10.64 1.22
C ARG A 131 14.53 -11.99 0.60
N HIS A 132 15.74 -12.15 0.06
CA HIS A 132 16.24 -13.42 -0.49
C HIS A 132 16.21 -14.60 0.50
N GLN A 133 16.10 -14.34 1.80
CA GLN A 133 16.05 -15.35 2.87
C GLN A 133 14.65 -15.50 3.48
N GLU A 134 13.66 -14.75 2.99
CA GLU A 134 12.32 -14.70 3.56
C GLU A 134 11.31 -15.47 2.70
N ILE A 135 10.29 -16.02 3.36
CA ILE A 135 9.14 -16.61 2.66
C ILE A 135 8.22 -15.45 2.28
N ILE A 136 8.19 -15.11 0.99
CA ILE A 136 7.30 -14.09 0.45
C ILE A 136 5.86 -14.61 0.53
N PRO A 137 4.92 -13.87 1.15
CA PRO A 137 3.55 -14.30 1.25
C PRO A 137 2.89 -14.34 -0.13
N GLN A 138 1.97 -15.28 -0.33
CA GLN A 138 1.07 -15.22 -1.48
C GLN A 138 0.01 -14.16 -1.21
N PHE A 139 0.12 -13.02 -1.90
CA PHE A 139 -0.84 -11.93 -1.81
C PHE A 139 -2.21 -12.34 -2.34
N LYS A 140 -3.25 -11.89 -1.65
CA LYS A 140 -4.64 -12.19 -1.97
C LYS A 140 -5.47 -10.91 -2.04
N LEU A 141 -6.39 -10.88 -2.98
CA LEU A 141 -7.42 -9.85 -3.05
C LEU A 141 -8.53 -10.12 -2.04
N LEU A 142 -9.15 -9.05 -1.54
CA LEU A 142 -10.29 -9.17 -0.63
C LEU A 142 -11.51 -9.65 -1.42
N LYS A 143 -11.97 -10.88 -1.16
CA LYS A 143 -13.23 -11.41 -1.72
C LYS A 143 -14.40 -10.82 -0.97
N ILE A 144 -15.07 -9.85 -1.57
CA ILE A 144 -16.26 -9.24 -0.96
C ILE A 144 -17.47 -10.06 -1.41
N LYS A 145 -18.15 -10.67 -0.44
CA LYS A 145 -19.44 -11.32 -0.70
C LYS A 145 -20.45 -10.21 -0.98
N GLU A 146 -21.21 -10.32 -2.07
CA GLU A 146 -22.21 -9.32 -2.49
C GLU A 146 -23.35 -9.09 -1.47
N ASN A 147 -23.39 -9.84 -0.36
CA ASN A 147 -24.50 -9.85 0.61
C ASN A 147 -24.21 -9.16 1.95
N GLU A 148 -23.15 -8.35 2.07
CA GLU A 148 -22.96 -7.40 3.18
C GLU A 148 -23.07 -5.95 2.69
N THR A 149 -23.99 -5.70 1.77
CA THR A 149 -24.53 -4.37 1.57
C THR A 149 -25.85 -4.25 2.33
N LEU A 150 -26.04 -3.11 3.01
CA LEU A 150 -27.27 -2.61 3.67
C LEU A 150 -27.40 -2.68 5.22
N THR A 151 -26.34 -2.46 6.00
CA THR A 151 -26.52 -1.96 7.39
C THR A 151 -25.64 -0.79 7.84
N GLU A 152 -24.61 -0.36 7.10
CA GLU A 152 -23.78 0.78 7.54
C GLU A 152 -23.62 1.93 6.53
N PHE A 153 -24.27 1.89 5.36
CA PHE A 153 -24.17 2.96 4.35
C PHE A 153 -25.45 3.75 4.06
N GLU A 154 -26.51 3.59 4.86
CA GLU A 154 -27.67 4.49 4.78
C GLU A 154 -27.49 5.83 5.54
N ALA A 155 -26.37 6.04 6.23
CA ALA A 155 -26.12 7.28 6.98
C ALA A 155 -25.51 8.45 6.16
N LEU A 156 -25.35 8.32 4.84
CA LEU A 156 -24.78 9.40 3.99
C LEU A 156 -25.66 9.80 2.79
N LYS A 157 -26.95 9.48 2.83
CA LYS A 157 -27.97 10.19 2.05
C LYS A 157 -28.86 11.02 2.97
N ILE A 158 -28.33 12.08 3.57
CA ILE A 158 -29.16 13.15 4.12
C ILE A 158 -28.47 14.47 3.78
N ASN A 159 -29.07 15.19 2.82
CA ASN A 159 -28.89 16.60 2.41
C ASN A 159 -27.49 17.20 2.40
#